data_AF-E9GLI6-F1
#
_entry.id   AF-E9GLI6-F1
#
_cell.length_a   1.000
_cell.length_b   1.000
_cell.length_c   1.000
_cell.angle_alpha   90.00
_cell.angle_beta   90.00
_cell.angle_gamma   90.00
#
_symmetry.space_group_name_H-M   'P 1'
#
loop_
_entity.id
_entity.type
_entity.pdbx_description
1 polymer ?
#
loop_
_entity_poly.entity_id
_entity_poly.type
_entity_poly.pdbx_seq_one_letter_code
_entity_poly.pdbx_strand_id
1 'polypeptide(L)'
;MATNHRKKAFLIVAPEDGTLSPNLDYAMVEDMYFVGSETKQTIRVVKRVQFGILSPDEIERQSVTEGGIIHPEIYDEGGKRKLGGLMDPRQGVINRSARCTTCKRSINECPGHFGHIDLAKPVYHIGFLMKTIKILRCVSPNNPSIKKILVISKGQPRTRMAHVHDLCKGINICEIDIETTGHVGCGRYQPKIRRQGLELIGEWKHVDEDWQETNLVLTAGRVWEIFKHISDEDCLILGMDPKYARPEWMIITRLPVPPPAVRPAVAMPGSARKQDDLTRKLADIVKANNELKRNVESGAVVHIIDKNIEMLQFHVATMMNNGLKGLPVAQLESGQPIVSITARLEGKEGRIRGNLMGKRVDFSARTVITPDPNLPIDQVGATKYRSKHDLP
;
A
#
# COMPACT_ATOMS: atom_id res chain seq x y z
N MET A 1 0.51 -39.10 3.96
CA MET A 1 0.97 -38.02 3.05
C MET A 1 0.00 -36.85 3.13
N ALA A 2 0.26 -35.87 4.00
CA ALA A 2 -0.43 -34.59 4.02
C ALA A 2 0.46 -33.60 4.80
N THR A 3 1.29 -32.85 4.07
CA THR A 3 2.21 -31.84 4.63
C THR A 3 1.41 -30.58 4.98
N ASN A 4 1.29 -30.32 6.28
CA ASN A 4 0.46 -29.27 6.86
C ASN A 4 1.30 -27.98 7.01
N HIS A 5 1.38 -27.15 5.97
CA HIS A 5 2.09 -25.87 6.02
C HIS A 5 1.19 -24.75 6.57
N ARG A 6 1.22 -24.51 7.89
CA ARG A 6 0.60 -23.33 8.51
C ARG A 6 1.54 -22.12 8.40
N LYS A 7 1.21 -21.13 7.56
CA LYS A 7 1.95 -19.86 7.46
C LYS A 7 1.64 -18.95 8.66
N LYS A 8 2.70 -18.43 9.31
CA LYS A 8 2.67 -17.54 10.49
C LYS A 8 2.56 -16.07 10.04
N ALA A 9 1.74 -15.26 10.72
CA ALA A 9 1.75 -13.80 10.57
C ALA A 9 2.79 -13.21 11.53
N PHE A 10 3.70 -12.37 11.03
CA PHE A 10 4.79 -11.78 11.82
C PHE A 10 4.56 -10.29 12.06
N LEU A 11 4.68 -9.87 13.32
CA LEU A 11 4.94 -8.48 13.69
C LEU A 11 6.44 -8.41 13.98
N ILE A 12 7.22 -7.71 13.14
CA ILE A 12 8.67 -7.62 13.33
C ILE A 12 8.96 -6.63 14.46
N VAL A 13 9.37 -7.15 15.63
CA VAL A 13 9.93 -6.35 16.72
C VAL A 13 11.45 -6.55 16.69
N ALA A 14 12.21 -5.50 16.41
CA ALA A 14 13.67 -5.55 16.43
C ALA A 14 14.21 -5.51 17.88
N PRO A 15 15.31 -6.22 18.22
CA PRO A 15 15.97 -6.14 19.53
C PRO A 15 16.83 -4.86 19.68
N GLU A 16 17.16 -4.51 20.93
CA GLU A 16 17.55 -3.17 21.37
C GLU A 16 19.05 -2.80 21.28
N ASP A 17 19.97 -3.69 20.92
CA ASP A 17 21.39 -3.39 21.13
C ASP A 17 22.14 -3.02 19.84
N GLY A 18 22.54 -1.74 19.77
CA GLY A 18 23.31 -1.14 18.70
C GLY A 18 24.80 -1.52 18.70
N THR A 19 25.12 -2.79 18.48
CA THR A 19 26.48 -3.20 18.10
C THR A 19 26.44 -4.04 16.82
N LEU A 20 26.97 -3.48 15.73
CA LEU A 20 27.28 -4.24 14.52
C LEU A 20 28.54 -5.09 14.80
N SER A 21 28.43 -6.40 14.64
CA SER A 21 29.59 -7.26 14.35
C SER A 21 29.44 -7.81 12.92
N PRO A 22 30.50 -7.82 12.09
CA PRO A 22 30.38 -8.04 10.65
C PRO A 22 30.63 -9.50 10.22
N ASN A 23 30.40 -10.49 11.09
CA ASN A 23 30.56 -11.91 10.75
C ASN A 23 29.72 -12.77 11.70
N LEU A 24 28.45 -13.00 11.37
CA LEU A 24 27.76 -14.19 11.83
C LEU A 24 26.89 -14.70 10.70
N ASP A 25 27.30 -15.85 10.20
CA ASP A 25 26.63 -16.65 9.21
C ASP A 25 25.16 -16.87 9.56
N TYR A 26 24.38 -17.08 8.49
CA TYR A 26 23.04 -17.66 8.48
C TYR A 26 23.01 -18.99 9.26
N ALA A 27 22.95 -18.93 10.59
CA ALA A 27 22.79 -20.08 11.45
C ALA A 27 21.86 -19.72 12.62
N MET A 28 20.63 -20.22 12.52
CA MET A 28 19.75 -20.54 13.65
C MET A 28 19.50 -19.45 14.69
N VAL A 29 18.52 -18.58 14.40
CA VAL A 29 17.60 -18.13 15.45
C VAL A 29 16.25 -18.80 15.18
N GLU A 30 16.25 -20.13 15.34
CA GLU A 30 15.03 -20.91 15.44
C GLU A 30 14.47 -20.76 16.86
N ASP A 31 13.81 -19.63 17.14
CA ASP A 31 12.83 -19.62 18.22
C ASP A 31 11.58 -20.37 17.73
N MET A 32 11.63 -21.70 17.89
CA MET A 32 10.52 -22.63 17.72
C MET A 32 9.41 -22.31 18.73
N TYR A 33 8.50 -21.41 18.37
CA TYR A 33 7.23 -21.28 19.08
C TYR A 33 6.32 -22.47 18.74
N PHE A 34 6.26 -23.45 19.65
CA PHE A 34 5.29 -24.54 19.65
C PHE A 34 3.86 -23.98 19.81
N VAL A 35 2.99 -24.26 18.84
CA VAL A 35 1.54 -24.00 18.96
C VAL A 35 0.93 -25.21 19.68
N GLY A 36 0.97 -25.16 21.01
CA GLY A 36 0.45 -26.22 21.89
C GLY A 36 0.54 -25.86 23.37
N SER A 37 1.42 -24.93 23.75
CA SER A 37 1.44 -24.29 25.06
C SER A 37 0.80 -22.91 24.96
N GLU A 38 -0.09 -22.58 25.90
CA GLU A 38 -0.54 -21.20 26.15
C GLU A 38 0.65 -20.30 26.47
N THR A 39 1.33 -19.78 25.44
CA THR A 39 2.33 -18.74 25.65
C THR A 39 1.57 -17.47 25.98
N LYS A 40 1.50 -17.16 27.29
CA LYS A 40 1.08 -15.83 27.78
C LYS A 40 1.99 -14.80 27.12
N GLN A 41 1.52 -14.20 26.03
CA GLN A 41 2.22 -13.11 25.37
C GLN A 41 2.37 -11.97 26.39
N THR A 42 3.61 -11.57 26.66
CA THR A 42 3.88 -10.44 27.56
C THR A 42 3.40 -9.16 26.89
N ILE A 43 2.59 -8.37 27.61
CA ILE A 43 2.16 -7.05 27.13
C ILE A 43 3.40 -6.17 27.02
N ARG A 44 3.64 -5.59 25.84
CA ARG A 44 4.75 -4.66 25.57
C ARG A 44 4.21 -3.36 24.99
N VAL A 45 4.88 -2.26 25.31
CA VAL A 45 4.59 -0.93 24.76
C VAL A 45 5.37 -0.74 23.45
N VAL A 46 4.74 -0.13 22.45
CA VAL A 46 5.39 0.18 21.16
C VAL A 46 6.42 1.28 21.37
N LYS A 47 7.71 0.96 21.24
CA LYS A 47 8.83 1.91 21.40
C LYS A 47 9.14 2.70 20.11
N ARG A 48 9.04 2.05 18.94
CA ARG A 48 9.37 2.63 17.63
C ARG A 48 8.42 2.13 16.56
N VAL A 49 8.08 3.01 15.62
CA VAL A 49 7.32 2.67 14.40
C VAL A 49 8.23 2.88 13.20
N GLN A 50 8.51 1.80 12.45
CA GLN A 50 9.26 1.85 11.21
C GLN A 50 8.30 1.93 10.03
N PHE A 51 8.46 2.94 9.19
CA PHE A 51 7.73 3.03 7.92
C PHE A 51 8.51 2.34 6.80
N GLY A 52 7.79 1.79 5.84
CA GLY A 52 8.35 1.10 4.68
C GLY A 52 7.31 0.92 3.59
N ILE A 53 7.77 0.41 2.46
CA ILE A 53 6.93 -0.01 1.34
C ILE A 53 6.85 -1.53 1.39
N LEU A 54 5.65 -2.08 1.29
CA LEU A 54 5.46 -3.53 1.30
C LEU A 54 6.01 -4.13 0.00
N SER A 55 6.92 -5.09 0.14
CA SER A 55 7.38 -5.86 -1.01
C SER A 55 6.28 -6.82 -1.51
N PRO A 56 6.24 -7.16 -2.80
CA PRO A 56 5.30 -8.13 -3.34
C PRO A 56 5.34 -9.48 -2.62
N ASP A 57 6.55 -9.94 -2.27
CA ASP A 57 6.75 -11.21 -1.58
C ASP A 57 6.27 -11.17 -0.13
N GLU A 58 6.40 -10.02 0.52
CA GLU A 58 5.84 -9.82 1.86
C GLU A 58 4.31 -9.79 1.82
N ILE A 59 3.71 -9.14 0.81
CA ILE A 59 2.26 -9.14 0.60
C ILE A 59 1.72 -10.57 0.44
N GLU A 60 2.41 -11.39 -0.35
CA GLU A 60 2.05 -12.81 -0.52
C GLU A 60 2.21 -13.59 0.79
N ARG A 61 3.32 -13.40 1.52
CA ARG A 61 3.57 -14.08 2.80
C ARG A 61 2.56 -13.69 3.89
N GLN A 62 2.14 -12.43 3.93
CA GLN A 62 1.12 -11.94 4.87
C GLN A 62 -0.29 -12.43 4.51
N SER A 63 -0.49 -12.86 3.26
CA SER A 63 -1.81 -13.23 2.78
C SER A 63 -2.24 -14.62 3.23
N VAL A 64 -3.50 -14.71 3.69
CA VAL A 64 -4.13 -15.99 4.07
C VAL A 64 -4.87 -16.69 2.93
N THR A 65 -5.03 -16.02 1.80
CA THR A 65 -5.68 -16.58 0.61
C THR A 65 -4.62 -17.11 -0.33
N GLU A 66 -4.36 -18.43 -0.24
CA GLU A 66 -3.48 -19.14 -1.16
C GLU A 66 -4.02 -19.03 -2.60
N GLY A 67 -3.19 -18.55 -3.54
CA GLY A 67 -3.59 -18.26 -4.92
C GLY A 67 -4.29 -16.91 -5.12
N GLY A 68 -4.38 -16.08 -4.09
CA GLY A 68 -4.98 -14.75 -4.15
C GLY A 68 -6.50 -14.75 -4.28
N ILE A 69 -7.08 -13.56 -4.47
CA ILE A 69 -8.50 -13.38 -4.75
C ILE A 69 -8.70 -13.39 -6.26
N ILE A 70 -9.43 -14.39 -6.74
CA ILE A 70 -9.68 -14.63 -8.17
C ILE A 70 -11.11 -14.24 -8.53
N HIS A 71 -12.06 -14.43 -7.61
CA HIS A 71 -13.48 -14.22 -7.88
C HIS A 71 -13.94 -12.84 -7.39
N PRO A 72 -14.60 -12.04 -8.25
CA PRO A 72 -15.19 -10.76 -7.84
C PRO A 72 -16.47 -10.97 -7.01
N GLU A 73 -17.07 -12.14 -7.09
CA GLU A 73 -18.28 -12.51 -6.36
C GLU A 73 -17.97 -12.78 -4.88
N ILE A 74 -18.97 -12.50 -4.04
CA ILE A 74 -18.91 -12.66 -2.59
C ILE A 74 -19.47 -14.02 -2.16
N TYR A 75 -20.56 -14.45 -2.77
CA TYR A 75 -21.27 -15.68 -2.44
C TYR A 75 -21.24 -16.65 -3.62
N ASP A 76 -21.18 -17.94 -3.31
CA ASP A 76 -21.39 -19.03 -4.25
C ASP A 76 -22.89 -19.21 -4.54
N GLU A 77 -23.20 -20.03 -5.54
CA GLU A 77 -24.57 -20.43 -5.92
C GLU A 77 -25.36 -21.00 -4.73
N GLY A 78 -24.68 -21.65 -3.78
CA GLY A 78 -25.29 -22.17 -2.55
C GLY A 78 -25.44 -21.15 -1.41
N GLY A 79 -25.27 -19.85 -1.66
CA GLY A 79 -25.41 -18.77 -0.67
C GLY A 79 -24.31 -18.72 0.41
N LYS A 80 -23.31 -19.59 0.33
CA LYS A 80 -22.12 -19.57 1.19
C LYS A 80 -21.09 -18.61 0.64
N ARG A 81 -20.17 -18.13 1.49
CA ARG A 81 -19.09 -17.23 1.06
C ARG A 81 -18.07 -18.02 0.24
N LYS A 82 -17.73 -17.49 -0.95
CA LYS A 82 -16.83 -18.10 -1.92
C LYS A 82 -15.38 -18.10 -1.43
N LEU A 83 -14.70 -19.23 -1.56
CA LEU A 83 -13.24 -19.30 -1.34
C LEU A 83 -12.52 -18.62 -2.50
N GLY A 84 -11.49 -17.81 -2.20
CA GLY A 84 -10.85 -16.98 -3.23
C GLY A 84 -11.74 -15.86 -3.77
N GLY A 85 -12.87 -15.58 -3.10
CA GLY A 85 -13.70 -14.41 -3.35
C GLY A 85 -13.33 -13.23 -2.46
N LEU A 86 -13.95 -12.07 -2.73
CA LEU A 86 -13.67 -10.85 -1.96
C LEU A 86 -14.07 -10.95 -0.48
N MET A 87 -14.89 -11.90 -0.08
CA MET A 87 -15.29 -12.08 1.33
C MET A 87 -14.93 -13.49 1.82
N ASP A 88 -13.74 -13.95 1.45
CA ASP A 88 -13.23 -15.26 1.84
C ASP A 88 -13.35 -15.47 3.38
N PRO A 89 -13.95 -16.58 3.83
CA PRO A 89 -14.02 -16.97 5.25
C PRO A 89 -12.69 -16.96 6.01
N ARG A 90 -11.55 -17.04 5.33
CA ARG A 90 -10.19 -16.97 5.89
C ARG A 90 -9.78 -15.54 6.23
N GLN A 91 -10.28 -14.53 5.52
CA GLN A 91 -9.93 -13.12 5.76
C GLN A 91 -10.61 -12.53 7.00
N GLY A 92 -11.72 -13.11 7.44
CA GLY A 92 -12.40 -12.64 8.64
C GLY A 92 -13.85 -13.09 8.78
N VAL A 93 -14.47 -12.56 9.83
CA VAL A 93 -15.87 -12.83 10.21
C VAL A 93 -16.72 -11.62 9.85
N ILE A 94 -17.92 -11.89 9.33
CA ILE A 94 -18.91 -10.85 9.00
C ILE A 94 -20.15 -10.96 9.91
N ASN A 95 -20.50 -12.19 10.32
CA ASN A 95 -21.69 -12.46 11.13
C ASN A 95 -21.28 -12.75 12.58
N ARG A 96 -22.07 -12.27 13.55
CA ARG A 96 -21.82 -12.52 14.99
C ARG A 96 -21.78 -14.00 15.36
N SER A 97 -22.58 -14.83 14.69
CA SER A 97 -22.64 -16.28 14.91
C SER A 97 -21.52 -17.07 14.24
N ALA A 98 -20.79 -16.47 13.31
CA ALA A 98 -19.72 -17.15 12.58
C ALA A 98 -18.37 -16.97 13.29
N ARG A 99 -17.44 -17.89 13.04
CA ARG A 99 -16.06 -17.82 13.52
C ARG A 99 -15.09 -17.73 12.34
N CYS A 100 -13.94 -17.10 12.56
CA CYS A 100 -12.93 -16.96 11.51
C CYS A 100 -12.33 -18.32 11.16
N THR A 101 -12.11 -18.60 9.88
CA THR A 101 -11.49 -19.89 9.49
C THR A 101 -10.03 -19.97 9.95
N THR A 102 -9.32 -18.84 9.96
CA THR A 102 -7.89 -18.72 10.27
C THR A 102 -7.63 -18.67 11.77
N CYS A 103 -8.15 -17.66 12.49
CA CYS A 103 -7.88 -17.50 13.93
C CYS A 103 -8.93 -18.11 14.86
N LYS A 104 -10.06 -18.64 14.33
CA LYS A 104 -11.18 -19.21 15.11
C LYS A 104 -11.87 -18.28 16.12
N ARG A 105 -11.52 -17.00 16.13
CA ARG A 105 -12.10 -15.97 17.02
C ARG A 105 -13.42 -15.41 16.50
N SER A 106 -14.14 -14.75 17.40
CA SER A 106 -15.38 -14.03 17.15
C SER A 106 -15.14 -12.72 16.37
N ILE A 107 -16.20 -12.02 15.98
CA ILE A 107 -16.10 -10.75 15.23
C ILE A 107 -15.39 -9.63 16.01
N ASN A 108 -15.53 -9.59 17.33
CA ASN A 108 -14.94 -8.53 18.16
C ASN A 108 -13.44 -8.76 18.45
N GLU A 109 -13.00 -10.02 18.42
CA GLU A 109 -11.63 -10.42 18.77
C GLU A 109 -10.75 -10.68 17.54
N CYS A 110 -11.36 -10.94 16.38
CA CYS A 110 -10.63 -11.19 15.15
C CYS A 110 -10.09 -9.86 14.59
N PRO A 111 -8.76 -9.69 14.42
CA PRO A 111 -8.20 -8.48 13.83
C PRO A 111 -8.48 -8.37 12.31
N GLY A 112 -8.88 -9.48 11.68
CA GLY A 112 -8.92 -9.63 10.24
C GLY A 112 -7.57 -10.03 9.66
N HIS A 113 -7.58 -10.71 8.53
CA HIS A 113 -6.40 -11.23 7.85
C HIS A 113 -6.39 -10.79 6.38
N PHE A 114 -5.22 -10.32 5.92
CA PHE A 114 -5.07 -9.77 4.57
C PHE A 114 -5.19 -10.83 3.47
N GLY A 115 -5.80 -10.43 2.37
CA GLY A 115 -5.72 -11.12 1.08
C GLY A 115 -4.68 -10.47 0.18
N HIS A 116 -4.47 -11.02 -1.01
CA HIS A 116 -3.75 -10.35 -2.09
C HIS A 116 -4.43 -10.64 -3.43
N ILE A 117 -4.19 -9.77 -4.41
CA ILE A 117 -4.53 -9.97 -5.82
C ILE A 117 -3.23 -9.88 -6.60
N ASP A 118 -2.92 -10.92 -7.37
CA ASP A 118 -1.84 -10.89 -8.35
C ASP A 118 -2.32 -10.15 -9.59
N LEU A 119 -1.67 -9.03 -9.92
CA LEU A 119 -2.00 -8.27 -11.11
C LEU A 119 -1.37 -8.91 -12.35
N ALA A 120 -2.11 -9.00 -13.44
CA ALA A 120 -1.65 -9.57 -14.70
C ALA A 120 -0.53 -8.73 -15.34
N LYS A 121 -0.55 -7.42 -15.10
CA LYS A 121 0.51 -6.47 -15.46
C LYS A 121 0.75 -5.51 -14.29
N PRO A 122 2.00 -5.07 -14.09
CA PRO A 122 2.33 -4.08 -13.06
C PRO A 122 1.65 -2.74 -13.33
N VAL A 123 1.31 -2.02 -12.25
CA VAL A 123 0.54 -0.78 -12.26
C VAL A 123 1.24 0.27 -11.40
N TYR A 124 1.22 1.53 -11.81
CA TYR A 124 1.77 2.63 -11.01
C TYR A 124 0.94 2.90 -9.76
N HIS A 125 1.61 3.01 -8.61
CA HIS A 125 0.99 3.58 -7.42
C HIS A 125 0.96 5.11 -7.52
N ILE A 126 -0.22 5.73 -7.53
CA ILE A 126 -0.37 7.19 -7.72
C ILE A 126 0.45 7.99 -6.69
N GLY A 127 0.42 7.58 -5.42
CA GLY A 127 1.12 8.28 -4.34
C GLY A 127 2.64 8.33 -4.55
N PHE A 128 3.19 7.38 -5.32
CA PHE A 128 4.62 7.30 -5.61
C PHE A 128 4.96 7.79 -7.01
N LEU A 129 3.99 8.09 -7.88
CA LEU A 129 4.23 8.44 -9.28
C LEU A 129 5.23 9.61 -9.43
N MET A 130 5.13 10.65 -8.61
CA MET A 130 6.08 11.77 -8.63
C MET A 130 7.49 11.36 -8.17
N LYS A 131 7.58 10.41 -7.23
CA LYS A 131 8.86 9.87 -6.73
C LYS A 131 9.48 8.94 -7.78
N THR A 132 8.67 8.12 -8.46
CA THR A 132 9.05 7.29 -9.62
C THR A 132 9.67 8.14 -10.73
N ILE A 133 9.05 9.27 -11.12
CA ILE A 133 9.62 10.17 -12.13
C ILE A 133 10.97 10.73 -11.68
N LYS A 134 11.09 11.15 -10.41
CA LYS A 134 12.36 11.66 -9.88
C LYS A 134 13.46 10.58 -9.93
N ILE A 135 13.12 9.36 -9.53
CA ILE A 135 14.07 8.24 -9.53
C ILE A 135 14.48 7.87 -10.95
N LEU A 136 13.54 7.76 -11.89
CA LEU A 136 13.84 7.44 -13.29
C LEU A 136 14.88 8.39 -13.92
N ARG A 137 14.85 9.67 -13.54
CA ARG A 137 15.87 10.66 -13.97
C ARG A 137 17.22 10.52 -13.29
N CYS A 138 17.25 9.87 -12.13
CA CYS A 138 18.46 9.62 -11.35
C CYS A 138 19.04 8.22 -11.59
N VAL A 139 18.36 7.36 -12.38
CA VAL A 139 18.92 6.06 -12.75
C VAL A 139 19.99 6.32 -13.81
N SER A 140 21.24 5.99 -13.49
CA SER A 140 22.39 6.02 -14.41
C SER A 140 23.13 7.37 -14.67
N PRO A 141 23.36 8.21 -13.65
CA PRO A 141 24.52 9.11 -13.69
C PRO A 141 25.45 8.83 -12.50
N ASN A 142 26.48 8.02 -12.72
CA ASN A 142 27.53 7.83 -11.74
C ASN A 142 28.47 9.04 -11.79
N ASN A 143 28.08 10.14 -11.14
CA ASN A 143 28.89 11.35 -11.12
C ASN A 143 29.73 11.40 -9.84
N PRO A 144 31.04 11.70 -9.90
CA PRO A 144 31.88 11.84 -8.70
C PRO A 144 31.34 12.89 -7.71
N SER A 145 30.53 13.84 -8.17
CA SER A 145 29.84 14.83 -7.32
C SER A 145 28.82 14.22 -6.36
N ILE A 146 28.31 13.02 -6.64
CA ILE A 146 27.40 12.29 -5.75
C ILE A 146 28.09 11.97 -4.42
N LYS A 147 29.40 11.65 -4.44
CA LYS A 147 30.17 11.38 -3.21
C LYS A 147 30.20 12.59 -2.28
N LYS A 148 30.27 13.82 -2.82
CA LYS A 148 30.20 15.06 -2.03
C LYS A 148 28.82 15.25 -1.40
N ILE A 149 27.75 14.92 -2.14
CA ILE A 149 26.36 15.00 -1.65
C ILE A 149 26.12 14.02 -0.50
N LEU A 150 26.70 12.82 -0.54
CA LEU A 150 26.58 11.82 0.53
C LEU A 150 27.15 12.34 1.87
N VAL A 151 28.25 13.08 1.82
CA VAL A 151 28.88 13.66 3.01
C VAL A 151 28.03 14.78 3.59
N ILE A 152 27.51 15.67 2.74
CA ILE A 152 26.72 16.84 3.16
C ILE A 152 25.33 16.41 3.70
N SER A 153 24.74 15.36 3.13
CA SER A 153 23.36 14.92 3.44
C SER A 153 23.29 13.74 4.42
N LYS A 154 24.29 13.59 5.29
CA LYS A 154 24.34 12.50 6.28
C LYS A 154 23.13 12.57 7.20
N GLY A 155 22.40 11.46 7.34
CA GLY A 155 21.20 11.36 8.18
C GLY A 155 19.91 11.99 7.61
N GLN A 156 19.96 12.70 6.47
CA GLN A 156 18.79 13.34 5.85
C GLN A 156 18.46 12.75 4.46
N PRO A 157 17.73 11.62 4.39
CA PRO A 157 17.43 10.95 3.12
C PRO A 157 16.54 11.76 2.16
N ARG A 158 15.62 12.58 2.70
CA ARG A 158 14.73 13.42 1.87
C ARG A 158 15.49 14.50 1.12
N THR A 159 16.36 15.22 1.83
CA THR A 159 17.20 16.29 1.28
C THR A 159 18.22 15.73 0.30
N ARG A 160 18.80 14.57 0.61
CA ARG A 160 19.72 13.85 -0.28
C ARG A 160 19.12 13.60 -1.67
N MET A 161 17.91 13.02 -1.71
CA MET A 161 17.23 12.77 -2.99
C MET A 161 17.03 14.06 -3.80
N ALA A 162 16.70 15.18 -3.13
CA ALA A 162 16.50 16.45 -3.83
C ALA A 162 17.78 16.92 -4.51
N HIS A 163 18.91 16.92 -3.79
CA HIS A 163 20.21 17.28 -4.36
C HIS A 163 20.67 16.34 -5.46
N VAL A 164 20.49 15.02 -5.28
CA VAL A 164 20.80 14.04 -6.33
C VAL A 164 19.96 14.30 -7.56
N HIS A 165 18.64 14.50 -7.41
CA HIS A 165 17.75 14.82 -8.52
C HIS A 165 18.14 16.10 -9.26
N ASP A 166 18.52 17.15 -8.55
CA ASP A 166 18.88 18.42 -9.17
C ASP A 166 20.18 18.33 -9.96
N LEU A 167 21.13 17.50 -9.51
CA LEU A 167 22.35 17.17 -10.26
C LEU A 167 22.01 16.34 -11.51
N CYS A 168 21.21 15.29 -11.36
CA CYS A 168 20.87 14.39 -12.47
C CYS A 168 20.01 15.07 -13.54
N LYS A 169 19.20 16.06 -13.18
CA LYS A 169 18.33 16.79 -14.12
C LYS A 169 19.11 17.49 -15.24
N GLY A 170 20.38 17.85 -15.01
CA GLY A 170 21.24 18.49 -16.02
C GLY A 170 21.96 17.51 -16.96
N ILE A 171 21.94 16.20 -16.65
CA ILE A 171 22.69 15.18 -17.36
C ILE A 171 21.78 14.54 -18.41
N ASN A 172 22.08 14.78 -19.68
CA ASN A 172 21.26 14.27 -20.80
C ASN A 172 21.83 13.00 -21.43
N ILE A 173 23.06 12.62 -21.09
CA ILE A 173 23.79 11.48 -21.66
C ILE A 173 24.36 10.66 -20.51
N CYS A 174 24.17 9.34 -20.56
CA CYS A 174 24.89 8.44 -19.67
C CYS A 174 26.34 8.31 -20.15
N GLU A 175 27.25 9.05 -19.52
CA GLU A 175 28.69 9.02 -19.82
C GLU A 175 29.30 7.64 -19.51
N ILE A 176 30.22 7.20 -20.37
CA ILE A 176 30.93 5.93 -20.25
C ILE A 176 32.31 6.20 -19.67
N ASP A 177 32.44 6.22 -18.35
CA ASP A 177 33.74 6.42 -17.69
C ASP A 177 34.45 5.07 -17.46
N ILE A 178 35.20 4.62 -18.46
CA ILE A 178 35.95 3.36 -18.44
C ILE A 178 37.17 3.43 -17.49
N GLU A 179 37.74 4.62 -17.26
CA GLU A 179 39.11 4.73 -16.73
C GLU A 179 39.25 4.82 -15.20
N THR A 180 38.18 5.07 -14.43
CA THR A 180 38.34 5.31 -12.97
C THR A 180 37.36 4.58 -12.04
N THR A 181 36.22 4.08 -12.54
CA THR A 181 35.16 3.54 -11.66
C THR A 181 34.72 2.11 -11.99
N GLY A 182 35.28 1.49 -13.03
CA GLY A 182 34.91 0.12 -13.44
C GLY A 182 33.46 -0.02 -13.93
N HIS A 183 32.78 1.08 -14.19
CA HIS A 183 31.36 1.10 -14.54
C HIS A 183 31.19 1.41 -16.03
N VAL A 184 30.64 0.45 -16.78
CA VAL A 184 30.31 0.65 -18.20
C VAL A 184 29.04 1.48 -18.27
N GLY A 185 29.18 2.80 -18.45
CA GLY A 185 28.05 3.67 -18.81
C GLY A 185 27.39 3.17 -20.09
N CYS A 186 26.07 3.32 -20.21
CA CYS A 186 25.34 2.75 -21.34
C CYS A 186 25.31 3.65 -22.59
N GLY A 187 25.87 4.86 -22.55
CA GLY A 187 25.96 5.77 -23.69
C GLY A 187 24.63 6.31 -24.22
N ARG A 188 23.50 5.98 -23.59
CA ARG A 188 22.16 6.35 -24.07
C ARG A 188 21.74 7.73 -23.60
N TYR A 189 20.99 8.42 -24.46
CA TYR A 189 20.32 9.67 -24.12
C TYR A 189 19.19 9.43 -23.11
N GLN A 190 19.15 10.27 -22.08
CA GLN A 190 18.05 10.26 -21.11
C GLN A 190 16.82 10.96 -21.69
N PRO A 191 15.63 10.34 -21.60
CA PRO A 191 14.39 10.98 -22.04
C PRO A 191 13.97 12.10 -21.10
N LYS A 192 13.34 13.13 -21.67
CA LYS A 192 12.54 14.07 -20.88
C LYS A 192 11.21 13.42 -20.52
N ILE A 193 11.10 12.95 -19.28
CA ILE A 193 9.88 12.30 -18.79
C ILE A 193 8.83 13.36 -18.43
N ARG A 194 7.65 13.29 -19.06
CA ARG A 194 6.45 14.06 -18.74
C ARG A 194 5.35 13.15 -18.20
N ARG A 195 4.45 13.72 -17.41
CA ARG A 195 3.26 13.03 -16.87
C ARG A 195 2.03 13.55 -17.60
N GLN A 196 1.24 12.64 -18.17
CA GLN A 196 -0.07 12.93 -18.74
C GLN A 196 -1.11 12.07 -18.03
N GLY A 197 -1.86 12.66 -17.09
CA GLY A 197 -2.82 11.92 -16.27
C GLY A 197 -2.17 10.84 -15.41
N LEU A 198 -2.40 9.57 -15.77
CA LEU A 198 -1.85 8.36 -15.14
C LEU A 198 -0.65 7.78 -15.89
N GLU A 199 -0.36 8.27 -17.09
CA GLU A 199 0.72 7.76 -17.93
C GLU A 199 1.97 8.63 -17.85
N LEU A 200 3.11 8.00 -18.12
CA LEU A 200 4.41 8.65 -18.23
C LEU A 200 4.88 8.55 -19.67
N ILE A 201 5.27 9.68 -20.26
CA ILE A 201 5.76 9.75 -21.64
C ILE A 201 7.21 10.21 -21.59
N GLY A 202 8.10 9.45 -22.22
CA GLY A 202 9.48 9.84 -22.46
C GLY A 202 9.61 10.50 -23.83
N GLU A 203 10.20 11.69 -23.87
CA GLU A 203 10.53 12.39 -25.11
C GLU A 203 12.06 12.34 -25.32
N TRP A 204 12.53 11.77 -26.43
CA TRP A 204 13.95 11.82 -26.82
C TRP A 204 14.14 12.90 -27.90
N LYS A 205 15.09 13.81 -27.68
CA LYS A 205 15.36 14.95 -28.57
C LYS A 205 16.54 14.75 -29.52
N HIS A 206 17.35 13.71 -29.30
CA HIS A 206 18.50 13.38 -30.13
C HIS A 206 18.36 11.93 -30.55
N VAL A 207 17.68 11.75 -31.67
CA VAL A 207 17.79 10.57 -32.52
C VAL A 207 18.13 11.17 -33.89
N ASP A 208 19.06 10.57 -34.63
CA ASP A 208 19.62 11.12 -35.88
C ASP A 208 18.57 11.66 -36.86
N GLU A 209 18.96 12.50 -37.83
CA GLU A 209 18.10 13.26 -38.77
C GLU A 209 16.97 12.47 -39.47
N ASP A 210 17.02 11.13 -39.45
CA ASP A 210 16.03 10.21 -40.03
C ASP A 210 15.00 9.63 -39.04
N TRP A 211 15.13 9.86 -37.73
CA TRP A 211 14.22 9.31 -36.72
C TRP A 211 13.40 10.41 -36.05
N GLN A 212 12.13 10.50 -36.44
CA GLN A 212 11.12 11.37 -35.82
C GLN A 212 11.16 11.30 -34.28
N GLU A 213 10.89 12.42 -33.61
CA GLU A 213 10.71 12.51 -32.16
C GLU A 213 9.80 11.37 -31.66
N THR A 214 10.39 10.31 -31.11
CA THR A 214 9.63 9.16 -30.64
C THR A 214 9.13 9.46 -29.23
N ASN A 215 7.88 9.90 -29.15
CA ASN A 215 7.14 9.90 -27.89
C ASN A 215 6.87 8.44 -27.51
N LEU A 216 7.56 7.94 -26.49
CA LEU A 216 7.35 6.58 -25.99
C LEU A 216 6.62 6.61 -24.66
N VAL A 217 5.49 5.90 -24.59
CA VAL A 217 4.80 5.66 -23.33
C VAL A 217 5.65 4.69 -22.50
N LEU A 218 6.03 5.14 -21.30
CA LEU A 218 6.74 4.33 -20.32
C LEU A 218 5.72 3.50 -19.54
N THR A 219 5.49 2.27 -19.99
CA THR A 219 4.65 1.30 -19.27
C THR A 219 5.26 0.98 -17.91
N ALA A 220 4.41 0.78 -16.90
CA ALA A 220 4.85 0.43 -15.54
C ALA A 220 5.74 -0.82 -15.49
N GLY A 221 5.54 -1.79 -16.39
CA GLY A 221 6.38 -3.00 -16.45
C GLY A 221 7.83 -2.71 -16.83
N ARG A 222 8.04 -1.84 -17.81
CA ARG A 222 9.39 -1.42 -18.19
C ARG A 222 10.09 -0.66 -17.07
N VAL A 223 9.36 0.22 -16.37
CA VAL A 223 9.93 0.95 -15.23
C VAL A 223 10.26 0.00 -14.08
N TRP A 224 9.42 -1.02 -13.85
CA TRP A 224 9.69 -2.05 -12.83
C TRP A 224 10.95 -2.84 -13.14
N GLU A 225 11.17 -3.23 -14.40
CA GLU A 225 12.41 -3.88 -14.84
C GLU A 225 13.62 -2.98 -14.62
N ILE A 226 13.55 -1.70 -14.98
CA ILE A 226 14.63 -0.73 -14.73
C ILE A 226 14.94 -0.64 -13.24
N PHE A 227 13.91 -0.55 -12.39
CA PHE A 227 14.08 -0.43 -10.94
C PHE A 227 14.67 -1.68 -10.30
N LYS A 228 14.38 -2.87 -10.84
CA LYS A 228 14.96 -4.13 -10.37
C LYS A 228 16.48 -4.20 -10.57
N HIS A 229 17.01 -3.51 -11.59
CA HIS A 229 18.45 -3.47 -11.86
C HIS A 229 19.21 -2.41 -11.03
N ILE A 230 18.51 -1.60 -10.23
CA ILE A 230 19.16 -0.64 -9.32
C ILE A 230 19.82 -1.42 -8.17
N SER A 231 21.12 -1.17 -7.96
CA SER A 231 21.88 -1.78 -6.87
C SER A 231 21.45 -1.25 -5.49
N ASP A 232 21.77 -1.99 -4.43
CA ASP A 232 21.45 -1.56 -3.06
C ASP A 232 22.26 -0.31 -2.66
N GLU A 233 23.47 -0.15 -3.20
CA GLU A 233 24.31 1.04 -3.01
C GLU A 233 23.66 2.27 -3.65
N ASP A 234 23.17 2.15 -4.88
CA ASP A 234 22.45 3.22 -5.58
C ASP A 234 21.15 3.58 -4.86
N CYS A 235 20.46 2.60 -4.28
CA CYS A 235 19.27 2.87 -3.46
C CYS A 235 19.60 3.77 -2.26
N LEU A 236 20.72 3.51 -1.56
CA LEU A 236 21.18 4.33 -0.44
C LEU A 236 21.59 5.74 -0.88
N ILE A 237 22.21 5.85 -2.05
CA ILE A 237 22.58 7.14 -2.67
C ILE A 237 21.35 7.97 -2.97
N LEU A 238 20.31 7.36 -3.53
CA LEU A 238 19.03 7.99 -3.79
C LEU A 238 18.28 8.37 -2.50
N GLY A 239 18.79 8.03 -1.31
CA GLY A 239 18.16 8.31 -0.04
C GLY A 239 16.96 7.40 0.25
N MET A 240 17.00 6.17 -0.27
CA MET A 240 16.08 5.09 0.06
C MET A 240 16.82 4.03 0.88
N ASP A 241 16.07 3.22 1.63
CA ASP A 241 16.64 2.13 2.42
C ASP A 241 16.33 0.80 1.69
N PRO A 242 17.33 0.01 1.28
CA PRO A 242 17.11 -1.23 0.54
C PRO A 242 16.32 -2.27 1.36
N LYS A 243 16.33 -2.19 2.69
CA LYS A 243 15.61 -3.14 3.54
C LYS A 243 14.12 -2.83 3.64
N TYR A 244 13.74 -1.55 3.64
CA TYR A 244 12.38 -1.12 3.95
C TYR A 244 11.67 -0.38 2.80
N ALA A 245 12.40 0.12 1.81
CA ALA A 245 11.83 0.96 0.75
C ALA A 245 12.63 0.85 -0.55
N ARG A 246 12.63 -0.31 -1.20
CA ARG A 246 13.22 -0.42 -2.54
C ARG A 246 12.39 0.27 -3.62
N PRO A 247 13.03 0.80 -4.68
CA PRO A 247 12.34 1.52 -5.76
C PRO A 247 11.29 0.66 -6.47
N GLU A 248 11.59 -0.61 -6.74
CA GLU A 248 10.69 -1.48 -7.50
C GLU A 248 9.37 -1.77 -6.76
N TRP A 249 9.34 -1.67 -5.43
CA TRP A 249 8.13 -1.86 -4.62
C TRP A 249 7.15 -0.69 -4.74
N MET A 250 7.55 0.45 -5.30
CA MET A 250 6.63 1.56 -5.60
C MET A 250 5.66 1.21 -6.75
N ILE A 251 5.99 0.21 -7.56
CA ILE A 251 5.16 -0.29 -8.64
C ILE A 251 4.41 -1.52 -8.12
N ILE A 252 3.09 -1.51 -8.27
CA ILE A 252 2.22 -2.55 -7.73
C ILE A 252 2.21 -3.71 -8.71
N THR A 253 2.84 -4.81 -8.33
CA THR A 253 2.69 -6.12 -8.99
C THR A 253 1.64 -6.98 -8.27
N ARG A 254 1.63 -6.91 -6.94
CA ARG A 254 0.64 -7.56 -6.08
C ARG A 254 -0.07 -6.52 -5.24
N LEU A 255 -1.39 -6.54 -5.25
CA LEU A 255 -2.21 -5.61 -4.50
C LEU A 255 -2.69 -6.27 -3.19
N PRO A 256 -2.35 -5.73 -2.00
CA PRO A 256 -2.88 -6.26 -0.76
C PRO A 256 -4.37 -5.94 -0.64
N VAL A 257 -5.16 -6.93 -0.27
CA VAL A 257 -6.61 -6.77 -0.06
C VAL A 257 -6.89 -6.68 1.43
N PRO A 258 -7.45 -5.57 1.91
CA PRO A 258 -7.73 -5.42 3.32
C PRO A 258 -8.85 -6.38 3.77
N PRO A 259 -8.82 -6.85 5.03
CA PRO A 259 -9.83 -7.76 5.56
C PRO A 259 -11.20 -7.08 5.71
N PRO A 260 -12.28 -7.86 5.86
CA PRO A 260 -13.63 -7.35 6.09
C PRO A 260 -13.78 -6.37 7.27
N ALA A 261 -12.90 -6.44 8.27
CA ALA A 261 -12.87 -5.49 9.40
C ALA A 261 -12.60 -4.04 8.96
N VAL A 262 -11.86 -3.84 7.86
CA VAL A 262 -11.56 -2.51 7.29
C VAL A 262 -12.65 -2.06 6.32
N ARG A 263 -13.38 -3.00 5.73
CA ARG A 263 -14.44 -2.78 4.73
C ARG A 263 -15.77 -3.44 5.17
N PRO A 264 -16.39 -2.94 6.24
CA PRO A 264 -17.56 -3.56 6.83
C PRO A 264 -18.76 -3.49 5.87
N ALA A 265 -19.47 -4.61 5.71
CA ALA A 265 -20.74 -4.64 5.00
C ALA A 265 -21.87 -4.22 5.95
N VAL A 266 -22.78 -3.36 5.49
CA VAL A 266 -23.93 -2.89 6.27
C VAL A 266 -25.16 -3.70 5.86
N ALA A 267 -25.72 -4.44 6.81
CA ALA A 267 -26.98 -5.14 6.62
C ALA A 267 -28.10 -4.32 7.27
N MET A 268 -29.03 -3.82 6.46
CA MET A 268 -30.30 -3.30 6.98
C MET A 268 -31.25 -4.50 7.20
N PRO A 269 -32.01 -4.55 8.31
CA PRO A 269 -32.97 -5.63 8.53
C PRO A 269 -34.00 -5.65 7.39
N GLY A 270 -34.15 -6.80 6.73
CA GLY A 270 -35.07 -7.01 5.60
C GLY A 270 -34.56 -6.58 4.22
N SER A 271 -33.34 -6.02 4.11
CA SER A 271 -32.76 -5.62 2.82
C SER A 271 -31.48 -6.39 2.50
N ALA A 272 -31.12 -6.43 1.22
CA ALA A 272 -29.84 -6.97 0.77
C ALA A 272 -28.68 -6.22 1.43
N ARG A 273 -27.59 -6.92 1.70
CA ARG A 273 -26.42 -6.33 2.36
C ARG A 273 -25.76 -5.30 1.44
N LYS A 274 -25.74 -4.04 1.86
CA LYS A 274 -24.99 -2.99 1.18
C LYS A 274 -23.50 -3.19 1.46
N GLN A 275 -22.75 -3.47 0.39
CA GLN A 275 -21.30 -3.65 0.48
C GLN A 275 -20.59 -2.30 0.65
N ASP A 276 -19.42 -2.35 1.26
CA ASP A 276 -18.54 -1.20 1.36
C ASP A 276 -18.03 -0.76 -0.03
N ASP A 277 -17.84 0.54 -0.20
CA ASP A 277 -17.35 1.14 -1.44
C ASP A 277 -16.02 0.55 -1.91
N LEU A 278 -15.13 0.23 -0.96
CA LEU A 278 -13.84 -0.40 -1.25
C LEU A 278 -14.02 -1.83 -1.78
N THR A 279 -15.00 -2.58 -1.26
CA THR A 279 -15.28 -3.95 -1.73
C THR A 279 -15.79 -3.92 -3.17
N ARG A 280 -16.67 -2.98 -3.53
CA ARG A 280 -17.11 -2.82 -4.91
C ARG A 280 -15.95 -2.46 -5.84
N LYS A 281 -15.09 -1.52 -5.44
CA LYS A 281 -13.93 -1.14 -6.26
C LYS A 281 -12.94 -2.29 -6.45
N LEU A 282 -12.71 -3.10 -5.41
CA LEU A 282 -11.92 -4.31 -5.51
C LEU A 282 -12.55 -5.34 -6.48
N ALA A 283 -13.88 -5.44 -6.53
CA ALA A 283 -14.56 -6.29 -7.50
C ALA A 283 -14.29 -5.84 -8.94
N ASP A 284 -14.32 -4.54 -9.20
CA ASP A 284 -13.97 -3.99 -10.51
C ASP A 284 -12.50 -4.27 -10.87
N ILE A 285 -11.58 -4.14 -9.91
CA ILE A 285 -10.15 -4.47 -10.11
C ILE A 285 -9.98 -5.95 -10.47
N VAL A 286 -10.64 -6.87 -9.75
CA VAL A 286 -10.56 -8.30 -10.02
C VAL A 286 -11.16 -8.63 -11.40
N LYS A 287 -12.29 -8.01 -11.77
CA LYS A 287 -12.89 -8.17 -13.11
C LYS A 287 -11.95 -7.71 -14.21
N ALA A 288 -11.45 -6.47 -14.13
CA ALA A 288 -10.53 -5.90 -15.11
C ALA A 288 -9.22 -6.70 -15.21
N ASN A 289 -8.71 -7.20 -14.09
CA ASN A 289 -7.51 -8.02 -14.05
C ASN A 289 -7.71 -9.40 -14.70
N ASN A 290 -8.85 -10.05 -14.44
CA ASN A 290 -9.18 -11.33 -15.04
C ASN A 290 -9.44 -11.20 -16.54
N GLU A 291 -10.08 -10.11 -16.97
CA GLU A 291 -10.27 -9.78 -18.39
C GLU A 291 -8.93 -9.55 -19.08
N LEU A 292 -8.04 -8.75 -18.48
CA LEU A 292 -6.68 -8.53 -18.99
C LEU A 292 -5.91 -9.85 -19.10
N LYS A 293 -5.98 -10.72 -18.08
CA LYS A 293 -5.32 -12.03 -18.09
C LYS A 293 -5.82 -12.91 -19.23
N ARG A 294 -7.14 -13.01 -19.42
CA ARG A 294 -7.76 -13.76 -20.53
C ARG A 294 -7.36 -13.21 -21.90
N ASN A 295 -7.31 -11.89 -22.06
CA ASN A 295 -6.95 -11.25 -23.32
C ASN A 295 -5.46 -11.42 -23.65
N VAL A 296 -4.60 -11.48 -22.64
CA VAL A 296 -3.18 -11.80 -22.83
C VAL A 296 -3.00 -13.28 -23.20
N GLU A 297 -3.72 -14.19 -22.54
CA GLU A 297 -3.68 -15.64 -22.81
C GLU A 297 -4.25 -15.99 -24.19
N SER A 298 -5.29 -15.29 -24.65
CA SER A 298 -5.88 -15.48 -25.99
C SER A 298 -5.07 -14.85 -27.12
N GLY A 299 -3.99 -14.12 -26.82
CA GLY A 299 -3.18 -13.43 -27.82
C GLY A 299 -3.91 -12.27 -28.50
N ALA A 300 -4.74 -11.53 -27.76
CA ALA A 300 -5.45 -10.38 -28.29
C ALA A 300 -4.50 -9.29 -28.83
N VAL A 301 -5.03 -8.45 -29.71
CA VAL A 301 -4.29 -7.33 -30.32
C VAL A 301 -3.74 -6.39 -29.24
N VAL A 302 -2.48 -5.93 -29.41
CA VAL A 302 -1.75 -5.09 -28.44
C VAL A 302 -2.56 -3.88 -27.99
N HIS A 303 -3.26 -3.20 -28.90
CA HIS A 303 -4.11 -2.06 -28.56
C HIS A 303 -5.22 -2.37 -27.53
N ILE A 304 -5.80 -3.57 -27.59
CA ILE A 304 -6.82 -4.01 -26.63
C ILE A 304 -6.18 -4.27 -25.26
N ILE A 305 -4.96 -4.82 -25.24
CA ILE A 305 -4.20 -5.05 -24.02
C ILE A 305 -3.86 -3.71 -23.35
N ASP A 306 -3.39 -2.73 -24.12
CA ASP A 306 -3.05 -1.40 -23.60
C ASP A 306 -4.27 -0.70 -22.98
N LYS A 307 -5.43 -0.75 -23.65
CA LYS A 307 -6.68 -0.21 -23.10
C LYS A 307 -7.11 -0.90 -21.80
N ASN A 308 -6.92 -2.22 -21.71
CA ASN A 308 -7.21 -2.96 -20.48
C ASN A 308 -6.22 -2.64 -19.35
N ILE A 309 -4.94 -2.38 -19.68
CA ILE A 309 -3.94 -1.91 -18.71
C ILE A 309 -4.33 -0.52 -18.20
N GLU A 310 -4.74 0.40 -19.08
CA GLU A 310 -5.21 1.74 -18.69
C GLU A 310 -6.43 1.64 -17.76
N MET A 311 -7.39 0.77 -18.08
CA MET A 311 -8.57 0.52 -17.25
C MET A 311 -8.17 -0.01 -15.87
N LEU A 312 -7.30 -1.03 -15.81
CA LEU A 312 -6.79 -1.58 -14.54
C LEU A 312 -6.06 -0.49 -13.72
N GLN A 313 -5.21 0.30 -14.37
CA GLN A 313 -4.50 1.43 -13.78
C GLN A 313 -5.46 2.47 -13.20
N PHE A 314 -6.54 2.78 -13.90
CA PHE A 314 -7.59 3.69 -13.42
C PHE A 314 -8.33 3.13 -12.20
N HIS A 315 -8.67 1.83 -12.18
CA HIS A 315 -9.36 1.23 -11.04
C HIS A 315 -8.49 1.19 -9.77
N VAL A 316 -7.22 0.78 -9.90
CA VAL A 316 -6.26 0.79 -8.79
C VAL A 316 -5.99 2.22 -8.32
N ALA A 317 -5.87 3.16 -9.26
CA ALA A 317 -5.66 4.56 -8.97
C ALA A 317 -6.82 5.15 -8.13
N THR A 318 -8.04 5.06 -8.65
CA THR A 318 -9.23 5.64 -7.99
C THR A 318 -9.57 4.96 -6.66
N MET A 319 -9.16 3.70 -6.46
CA MET A 319 -9.25 3.04 -5.15
C MET A 319 -8.40 3.76 -4.10
N MET A 320 -7.17 4.12 -4.45
CA MET A 320 -6.25 4.82 -3.55
C MET A 320 -6.65 6.28 -3.36
N ASN A 321 -6.86 7.01 -4.46
CA ASN A 321 -7.25 8.41 -4.45
C ASN A 321 -8.19 8.73 -5.63
N ASN A 322 -9.45 9.02 -5.31
CA ASN A 322 -10.48 9.38 -6.29
C ASN A 322 -10.57 10.91 -6.57
N GLY A 323 -9.83 11.73 -5.82
CA GLY A 323 -9.86 13.20 -5.93
C GLY A 323 -8.77 13.79 -6.82
N LEU A 324 -8.25 13.02 -7.78
CA LEU A 324 -7.17 13.47 -8.65
C LEU A 324 -7.68 14.47 -9.70
N LYS A 325 -6.96 15.59 -9.85
CA LYS A 325 -7.27 16.61 -10.85
C LYS A 325 -7.00 16.07 -12.26
N GLY A 326 -7.94 16.26 -13.18
CA GLY A 326 -7.79 15.90 -14.59
C GLY A 326 -8.14 14.44 -14.93
N LEU A 327 -8.65 13.66 -13.98
CA LEU A 327 -9.19 12.32 -14.23
C LEU A 327 -10.70 12.29 -13.93
N PRO A 328 -11.47 11.43 -14.62
CA PRO A 328 -12.87 11.23 -14.29
C PRO A 328 -13.00 10.63 -12.88
N VAL A 329 -13.96 11.14 -12.11
CA VAL A 329 -14.23 10.64 -10.76
C VAL A 329 -14.97 9.31 -10.86
N ALA A 330 -14.49 8.27 -10.19
CA ALA A 330 -15.20 7.00 -10.12
C ALA A 330 -16.47 7.15 -9.27
N GLN A 331 -17.61 6.83 -9.86
CA GLN A 331 -18.93 6.94 -9.25
C GLN A 331 -19.58 5.57 -9.06
N LEU A 332 -20.51 5.52 -8.11
CA LEU A 332 -21.48 4.45 -7.95
C LEU A 332 -22.51 4.48 -9.09
N GLU A 333 -23.24 3.38 -9.26
CA GLU A 333 -24.45 3.34 -10.10
C GLU A 333 -25.49 4.41 -9.67
N SER A 334 -25.47 4.81 -8.40
CA SER A 334 -26.30 5.91 -7.87
C SER A 334 -25.76 7.31 -8.19
N GLY A 335 -24.67 7.45 -8.94
CA GLY A 335 -24.01 8.71 -9.28
C GLY A 335 -23.16 9.33 -8.15
N GLN A 336 -23.20 8.77 -6.94
CA GLN A 336 -22.37 9.24 -5.83
C GLN A 336 -20.90 8.87 -6.05
N PRO A 337 -19.92 9.72 -5.71
CA PRO A 337 -18.51 9.39 -5.85
C PRO A 337 -18.10 8.30 -4.85
N ILE A 338 -17.26 7.35 -5.29
CA ILE A 338 -16.72 6.29 -4.44
C ILE A 338 -15.75 6.89 -3.42
N VAL A 339 -15.89 6.49 -2.15
CA VAL A 339 -14.98 6.91 -1.07
C VAL A 339 -13.67 6.12 -1.12
N SER A 340 -12.60 6.78 -1.61
CA SER A 340 -11.22 6.24 -1.68
C SER A 340 -10.52 6.10 -0.33
N ILE A 341 -9.39 5.38 -0.30
CA ILE A 341 -8.61 5.16 0.92
C ILE A 341 -8.06 6.47 1.49
N THR A 342 -7.51 7.37 0.66
CA THR A 342 -7.04 8.68 1.13
C THR A 342 -8.16 9.50 1.74
N ALA A 343 -9.34 9.50 1.13
CA ALA A 343 -10.52 10.19 1.65
C ALA A 343 -11.01 9.66 3.00
N ARG A 344 -10.74 8.38 3.33
CA ARG A 344 -11.02 7.81 4.67
C ARG A 344 -10.03 8.29 5.72
N LEU A 345 -8.79 8.61 5.34
CA LEU A 345 -7.73 9.01 6.26
C LEU A 345 -7.71 10.52 6.51
N GLU A 346 -7.90 11.30 5.44
CA GLU A 346 -7.83 12.75 5.43
C GLU A 346 -9.16 13.42 5.81
N GLY A 347 -9.10 14.72 6.11
CA GLY A 347 -10.29 15.54 6.42
C GLY A 347 -10.66 15.60 7.90
N LYS A 348 -11.75 16.33 8.19
CA LYS A 348 -12.23 16.54 9.57
C LYS A 348 -12.84 15.26 10.17
N GLU A 349 -13.59 14.51 9.36
CA GLU A 349 -14.20 13.24 9.73
C GLU A 349 -13.31 12.03 9.40
N GLY A 350 -12.11 12.25 8.85
CA GLY A 350 -11.15 11.20 8.53
C GLY A 350 -10.59 10.52 9.78
N ARG A 351 -10.03 9.31 9.63
CA ARG A 351 -9.59 8.48 10.76
C ARG A 351 -8.53 9.13 11.64
N ILE A 352 -7.60 9.90 11.08
CA ILE A 352 -6.50 10.50 11.86
C ILE A 352 -7.07 11.55 12.82
N ARG A 353 -7.82 12.52 12.30
CA ARG A 353 -8.36 13.61 13.11
C ARG A 353 -9.60 13.20 13.92
N GLY A 354 -10.52 12.46 13.30
CA GLY A 354 -11.82 12.11 13.88
C GLY A 354 -11.83 10.89 14.79
N ASN A 355 -10.86 9.96 14.67
CA ASN A 355 -10.84 8.74 15.50
C ASN A 355 -9.62 8.64 16.40
N LEU A 356 -8.46 9.11 15.95
CA LEU A 356 -7.21 9.04 16.75
C LEU A 356 -7.00 10.30 17.60
N MET A 357 -7.21 11.50 17.06
CA MET A 357 -7.02 12.76 17.82
C MET A 357 -8.22 13.18 18.67
N GLY A 358 -9.44 12.88 18.24
CA GLY A 358 -10.67 13.29 18.94
C GLY A 358 -11.73 12.20 18.92
N LYS A 359 -11.66 11.26 19.87
CA LYS A 359 -12.60 10.14 19.97
C LYS A 359 -13.78 10.48 20.88
N ARG A 360 -14.95 9.92 20.57
CA ARG A 360 -16.07 9.88 21.53
C ARG A 360 -15.69 8.96 22.70
N VAL A 361 -15.97 9.42 23.92
CA VAL A 361 -15.66 8.72 25.15
C VAL A 361 -16.95 8.31 25.85
N ASP A 362 -16.94 7.09 26.38
CA ASP A 362 -17.98 6.62 27.29
C ASP A 362 -17.83 7.32 28.65
N PHE A 363 -18.86 7.26 29.50
CA PHE A 363 -18.89 7.92 30.82
C PHE A 363 -18.71 9.45 30.74
N SER A 364 -19.31 10.07 29.73
CA SER A 364 -19.37 11.52 29.61
C SER A 364 -20.81 11.99 29.40
N ALA A 365 -21.15 13.14 30.00
CA ALA A 365 -22.48 13.71 29.90
C ALA A 365 -22.39 15.22 29.65
N ARG A 366 -23.30 15.76 28.83
CA ARG A 366 -23.38 17.19 28.48
C ARG A 366 -24.75 17.74 28.79
N THR A 367 -24.84 18.82 29.56
CA THR A 367 -26.10 19.51 29.89
C THR A 367 -25.89 21.01 29.82
N VAL A 368 -26.99 21.76 29.76
CA VAL A 368 -26.99 23.21 29.92
C VAL A 368 -26.59 23.56 31.36
N ILE A 369 -25.77 24.60 31.52
CA ILE A 369 -25.34 25.12 32.82
C ILE A 369 -26.36 26.12 33.37
N THR A 370 -26.53 26.17 34.68
CA THR A 370 -27.40 27.13 35.37
C THR A 370 -26.66 27.65 36.60
N PRO A 371 -26.68 28.96 36.89
CA PRO A 371 -25.96 29.51 38.03
C PRO A 371 -26.61 29.08 39.35
N ASP A 372 -25.79 28.61 40.30
CA ASP A 372 -26.21 28.34 41.67
C ASP A 372 -25.20 29.00 42.64
N PRO A 373 -25.58 30.07 43.34
CA PRO A 373 -24.68 30.80 44.24
C PRO A 373 -24.36 30.06 45.54
N ASN A 374 -25.05 28.96 45.85
CA ASN A 374 -24.84 28.19 47.08
C ASN A 374 -23.73 27.14 46.95
N LEU A 375 -23.20 26.92 45.74
CA LEU A 375 -22.13 25.96 45.50
C LEU A 375 -20.75 26.63 45.63
N PRO A 376 -19.79 26.00 46.32
CA PRO A 376 -18.41 26.45 46.33
C PRO A 376 -17.74 26.21 44.96
N ILE A 377 -16.61 26.88 44.72
CA ILE A 377 -15.93 26.96 43.40
C ILE A 377 -15.46 25.59 42.89
N ASP A 378 -15.17 24.65 43.79
CA ASP A 378 -14.70 23.30 43.51
C ASP A 378 -15.82 22.29 43.26
N GLN A 379 -17.09 22.69 43.39
CA GLN A 379 -18.24 21.82 43.23
C GLN A 379 -19.02 22.09 41.93
N VAL A 380 -19.67 21.02 41.43
CA VAL A 380 -20.57 21.09 40.28
C VAL A 380 -21.87 20.35 40.59
N GLY A 381 -23.00 21.02 40.38
CA GLY A 381 -24.31 20.41 40.54
C GLY A 381 -24.58 19.39 39.42
N ALA A 382 -24.69 18.10 39.77
CA ALA A 382 -25.09 17.04 38.87
C ALA A 382 -26.57 16.67 39.06
N THR A 383 -27.30 16.45 37.97
CA THR A 383 -28.72 16.08 38.05
C THR A 383 -28.92 14.62 38.48
N LYS A 384 -29.91 14.37 39.35
CA LYS A 384 -30.21 13.03 39.90
C LYS A 384 -30.55 11.96 38.84
N TYR A 385 -31.02 12.37 37.67
CA TYR A 385 -31.29 11.43 36.55
C TYR A 385 -29.98 10.83 35.99
N ARG A 386 -28.89 11.60 36.01
CA ARG A 386 -27.60 11.18 35.44
C ARG A 386 -26.77 10.35 36.40
N SER A 387 -26.79 10.70 37.69
CA SER A 387 -26.06 9.95 38.71
C SER A 387 -26.57 8.50 38.92
N LYS A 388 -27.79 8.16 38.49
CA LYS A 388 -28.33 6.80 38.57
C LYS A 388 -27.84 5.85 37.48
N HIS A 389 -27.32 6.36 36.36
CA HIS A 389 -26.82 5.55 35.24
C HIS A 389 -25.30 5.35 35.27
N ASP A 390 -24.60 6.03 36.16
CA ASP A 390 -23.13 6.02 36.29
C ASP A 390 -22.61 5.15 37.45
N LEU A 391 -23.49 4.41 38.15
CA LEU A 391 -23.11 3.49 39.23
C LEU A 391 -23.37 2.04 38.80
N PRO A 392 -22.36 1.15 38.75
CA PRO A 392 -22.56 -0.29 38.62
C PRO A 392 -23.23 -0.91 39.85
#